data_AF-S3BT30-F1
#
_entry.id   AF-S3BT30-F1
#
_cell.length_a   1.000
_cell.length_b   1.000
_cell.length_c   1.000
_cell.angle_alpha   90.00
_cell.angle_beta   90.00
_cell.angle_gamma   90.00
#
_symmetry.space_group_name_H-M   'P 1'
#
loop_
_entity.id
_entity.type
_entity.pdbx_description
1 polymer ?
#
loop_
_entity_poly.entity_id
_entity_poly.type
_entity_poly.pdbx_seq_one_letter_code
_entity_poly.pdbx_strand_id
1 'polypeptide(L)'
;MPNRISLYTSEPVRPGADIPVFYEVEVPGNNRVALHRVERGDEEPVTSEYAPGTAGVVWFSGLSTDPDEDDAVSPGRYTLTLQEVGRLSGPGGADGAGAPGQAVTDLTEPLPFELTADPYFVSSSLTTAGVVPGQPVCVPLLGLLRTFGRPVTLTGHSGDDWLTVSPAGEVTGVAPAATAGRYGHLVVAARTVDDPEGPGATIAVTVPVRGESDPVAERLRVATWNMWYDATCVLNGEDKVLRALLEQDVDLVALQEVHRYQEPGTVRRLAERLGWYYHEYPRLHDDPVHDKDVGLLSRHPIDPEASGFHEHYLRTAVTVGALTVQVVTVHLDHTSYGPDKAPPGTRRFTAAVRQQECDSDRAEEMEKHILAPLAPYLARAEEEPVLVIGDFNSPSHLDWTSEVCTPPFNWPVTQFLEDAGFTDSYRAVHPEPTADPGLTWSPVTLWREGLQRVEPQDRIDFIFHKGSRLRALDSRTLVTGCPAPAEEHPAWQHHPRYRYNTWPSDHAAVLTTYELRGR
;
A
#
# COMPACT_ATOMS: atom_id res chain seq x y z
N MET A 1 4.23 -33.51 19.43
CA MET A 1 5.38 -32.60 19.65
C MET A 1 4.90 -31.55 20.63
N PRO A 2 5.69 -31.05 21.60
CA PRO A 2 5.17 -30.10 22.58
C PRO A 2 4.76 -28.79 21.90
N ASN A 3 3.63 -28.23 22.32
CA ASN A 3 3.22 -26.89 21.91
C ASN A 3 4.33 -25.90 22.27
N ARG A 4 4.66 -24.99 21.35
CA ARG A 4 5.68 -23.98 21.59
C ARG A 4 5.44 -22.71 20.79
N ILE A 5 5.93 -21.61 21.33
CA ILE A 5 6.04 -20.32 20.65
C ILE A 5 7.45 -19.76 20.83
N SER A 6 7.89 -18.98 19.86
CA SER A 6 9.16 -18.23 19.95
C SER A 6 9.09 -16.99 19.06
N LEU A 7 9.73 -15.90 19.52
CA LEU A 7 9.99 -14.76 18.65
C LEU A 7 10.89 -15.21 17.49
N TYR A 8 10.50 -14.85 16.27
CA TYR A 8 11.25 -15.14 15.06
C TYR A 8 12.08 -13.92 14.63
N THR A 9 12.76 -13.29 15.59
CA THR A 9 13.68 -12.17 15.36
C THR A 9 14.79 -12.18 16.41
N SER A 10 15.99 -11.77 16.00
CA SER A 10 17.13 -11.52 16.88
C SER A 10 17.28 -10.04 17.26
N GLU A 11 16.51 -9.15 16.61
CA GLU A 11 16.55 -7.73 16.89
C GLU A 11 15.59 -7.37 18.05
N PRO A 12 15.91 -6.32 18.82
CA PRO A 12 14.94 -5.76 19.77
C PRO A 12 13.63 -5.45 19.03
N VAL A 13 12.52 -5.90 19.61
CA VAL A 13 11.21 -5.68 19.01
C VAL A 13 10.81 -4.23 19.26
N ARG A 14 10.21 -3.59 18.25
CA ARG A 14 9.92 -2.15 18.22
C ARG A 14 8.44 -1.91 17.91
N PRO A 15 7.80 -0.92 18.54
CA PRO A 15 6.44 -0.55 18.17
C PRO A 15 6.40 -0.04 16.71
N GLY A 16 5.51 -0.62 15.92
CA GLY A 16 5.30 -0.31 14.50
C GLY A 16 6.11 -1.16 13.54
N ALA A 17 7.03 -1.98 14.03
CA ALA A 17 7.62 -3.08 13.27
C ALA A 17 6.70 -4.32 13.34
N ASP A 18 6.75 -5.18 12.33
CA ASP A 18 6.04 -6.44 12.38
C ASP A 18 6.73 -7.36 13.41
N ILE A 19 5.96 -7.95 14.33
CA ILE A 19 6.48 -8.92 15.32
C ILE A 19 6.19 -10.33 14.80
N PRO A 20 7.18 -11.04 14.22
CA PRO A 20 6.97 -12.40 13.79
C PRO A 20 7.05 -13.35 14.99
N VAL A 21 6.02 -14.17 15.16
CA VAL A 21 5.94 -15.20 16.19
C VAL A 21 5.77 -16.56 15.53
N PHE A 22 6.78 -17.40 15.69
CA PHE A 22 6.67 -18.80 15.31
C PHE A 22 5.83 -19.55 16.35
N TYR A 23 4.92 -20.40 15.88
CA TYR A 23 4.15 -21.31 16.72
C TYR A 23 4.23 -22.73 16.19
N GLU A 24 4.07 -23.69 17.10
CA GLU A 24 3.86 -25.09 16.79
C GLU A 24 2.86 -25.66 17.80
N VAL A 25 1.90 -26.45 17.30
CA VAL A 25 0.81 -27.05 18.07
C VAL A 25 0.73 -28.53 17.75
N GLU A 26 0.56 -29.35 18.78
CA GLU A 26 0.44 -30.81 18.63
C GLU A 26 -0.82 -31.21 17.87
N VAL A 27 -1.93 -30.51 18.15
CA VAL A 27 -3.23 -30.76 17.54
C VAL A 27 -3.68 -29.48 16.84
N PRO A 28 -3.94 -29.52 15.51
CA PRO A 28 -4.50 -28.37 14.83
C PRO A 28 -5.90 -28.09 15.36
N GLY A 29 -6.19 -26.82 15.63
CA GLY A 29 -7.44 -26.40 16.26
C GLY A 29 -7.80 -24.96 15.91
N ASN A 30 -8.79 -24.42 16.62
CA ASN A 30 -9.10 -23.00 16.57
C ASN A 30 -8.08 -22.25 17.46
N ASN A 31 -6.84 -22.21 17.00
CA ASN A 31 -5.72 -21.70 17.77
C ASN A 31 -5.44 -20.25 17.41
N ARG A 32 -4.94 -19.48 18.38
CA ARG A 32 -4.45 -18.11 18.19
C ARG A 32 -3.18 -17.88 19.00
N VAL A 33 -2.35 -16.96 18.55
CA VAL A 33 -1.32 -16.36 19.39
C VAL A 33 -1.89 -15.05 19.93
N ALA A 34 -1.93 -14.91 21.25
CA ALA A 34 -2.44 -13.74 21.94
C ALA A 34 -1.28 -12.89 22.48
N LEU A 35 -1.39 -11.57 22.33
CA LEU A 35 -0.43 -10.59 22.81
C LEU A 35 -1.03 -9.85 24.02
N HIS A 36 -0.41 -10.03 25.19
CA HIS A 36 -0.85 -9.43 26.45
C HIS A 36 0.14 -8.36 26.91
N ARG A 37 -0.39 -7.25 27.43
CA ARG A 37 0.44 -6.20 28.05
C ARG A 37 0.53 -6.46 29.55
N VAL A 38 1.74 -6.63 30.07
CA VAL A 38 1.98 -7.04 31.46
C VAL A 38 1.38 -6.03 32.44
N GLU A 39 1.39 -4.73 32.12
CA GLU A 39 0.86 -3.69 33.01
C GLU A 39 -0.69 -3.64 33.07
N ARG A 40 -1.41 -4.23 32.11
CA ARG A 40 -2.89 -4.26 32.09
C ARG A 40 -3.48 -5.44 32.91
N GLY A 41 -2.65 -6.41 33.30
CA GLY A 41 -3.10 -7.66 33.93
C GLY A 41 -3.59 -8.70 32.90
N ASP A 42 -3.91 -9.90 33.37
CA ASP A 42 -4.13 -11.10 32.53
C ASP A 42 -5.56 -11.27 31.98
N GLU A 43 -6.47 -10.29 32.10
CA GLU A 43 -7.90 -10.55 31.80
C GLU A 43 -8.23 -10.57 30.30
N GLU A 44 -7.65 -9.72 29.45
CA GLU A 44 -7.83 -9.75 27.98
C GLU A 44 -6.55 -9.39 27.20
N PRO A 45 -6.27 -10.05 26.05
CA PRO A 45 -5.14 -9.68 25.20
C PRO A 45 -5.38 -8.33 24.51
N VAL A 46 -4.30 -7.59 24.26
CA VAL A 46 -4.32 -6.35 23.45
C VAL A 46 -4.73 -6.66 22.02
N THR A 47 -4.26 -7.77 21.47
CA THR A 47 -4.66 -8.29 20.17
C THR A 47 -4.29 -9.78 20.06
N SER A 48 -4.78 -10.45 19.02
CA SER A 48 -4.43 -11.84 18.75
C SER A 48 -4.46 -12.16 17.26
N GLU A 49 -3.53 -13.00 16.83
CA GLU A 49 -3.44 -13.48 15.46
C GLU A 49 -3.84 -14.95 15.36
N TYR A 50 -4.54 -15.30 14.29
CA TYR A 50 -4.97 -16.67 14.07
C TYR A 50 -3.79 -17.56 13.66
N ALA A 51 -3.71 -18.74 14.28
CA ALA A 51 -2.59 -19.66 14.14
C ALA A 51 -3.08 -21.00 13.56
N PRO A 52 -3.39 -21.05 12.25
CA PRO A 52 -3.99 -22.24 11.64
C PRO A 52 -3.04 -23.43 11.58
N GLY A 53 -3.55 -24.62 11.87
CA GLY A 53 -2.78 -25.86 11.68
C GLY A 53 -1.80 -26.17 12.80
N THR A 54 -0.72 -26.87 12.47
CA THR A 54 0.24 -27.43 13.45
C THR A 54 1.52 -26.63 13.60
N ALA A 55 1.85 -25.73 12.67
CA ALA A 55 3.00 -24.83 12.79
C ALA A 55 2.91 -23.69 11.77
N GLY A 56 3.48 -22.53 12.10
CA GLY A 56 3.54 -21.39 11.20
C GLY A 56 4.17 -20.16 11.84
N VAL A 57 4.08 -19.02 11.15
CA VAL A 57 4.48 -17.71 11.67
C VAL A 57 3.27 -16.79 11.58
N VAL A 58 2.93 -16.15 12.70
CA VAL A 58 1.95 -15.05 12.73
C VAL A 58 2.68 -13.72 12.91
N TRP A 59 2.05 -12.63 12.50
CA TRP A 59 2.67 -11.31 12.46
C TRP A 59 1.78 -10.31 13.18
N PHE A 60 2.29 -9.71 14.25
CA PHE A 60 1.61 -8.56 14.87
C PHE A 60 2.14 -7.28 14.22
N SER A 61 1.31 -6.63 13.40
CA SER A 61 1.73 -5.46 12.61
C SER A 61 0.94 -4.18 12.95
N GLY A 62 -0.14 -4.28 13.74
CA GLY A 62 -1.00 -3.17 14.15
C GLY A 62 -0.53 -2.44 15.40
N LEU A 63 0.76 -2.19 15.55
CA LEU A 63 1.27 -1.52 16.74
C LEU A 63 1.24 -0.02 16.52
N SER A 64 0.36 0.67 17.23
CA SER A 64 0.32 2.13 17.20
C SER A 64 1.39 2.70 18.12
N THR A 65 2.06 3.75 17.63
CA THR A 65 3.03 4.52 18.43
C THR A 65 2.35 5.52 19.37
N ASP A 66 1.02 5.67 19.27
CA ASP A 66 0.23 6.52 20.14
C ASP A 66 -0.06 5.80 21.47
N PRO A 67 0.48 6.27 22.60
CA PRO A 67 0.22 5.66 23.90
C PRO A 67 -1.23 5.85 24.40
N ASP A 68 -1.98 6.80 23.82
CA ASP A 68 -3.33 7.18 24.24
C ASP A 68 -4.44 6.48 23.46
N GLU A 69 -4.09 5.68 22.44
CA GLU A 69 -5.05 4.87 21.70
C GLU A 69 -5.31 3.56 22.48
N ASP A 70 -6.57 3.34 22.89
CA ASP A 70 -6.97 2.32 23.87
C ASP A 70 -6.57 0.87 23.50
N ASP A 71 -6.29 0.58 22.22
CA ASP A 71 -5.85 -0.72 21.69
C ASP A 71 -4.40 -0.73 21.13
N ALA A 72 -3.62 0.32 21.39
CA ALA A 72 -2.28 0.50 20.83
C ALA A 72 -1.20 -0.30 21.57
N VAL A 73 -0.40 -1.03 20.79
CA VAL A 73 0.83 -1.67 21.27
C VAL A 73 1.98 -0.67 21.27
N SER A 74 2.30 -0.13 22.44
CA SER A 74 3.34 0.88 22.71
C SER A 74 4.58 0.26 23.41
N PRO A 75 5.71 0.99 23.55
CA PRO A 75 6.84 0.49 24.34
C PRO A 75 6.42 -0.01 25.73
N GLY A 76 6.97 -1.14 26.15
CA GLY A 76 6.56 -1.79 27.40
C GLY A 76 6.80 -3.29 27.40
N ARG A 77 6.35 -3.96 28.46
CA ARG A 77 6.55 -5.39 28.65
C ARG A 77 5.32 -6.16 28.21
N TYR A 78 5.54 -7.21 27.44
CA TYR A 78 4.48 -8.03 26.88
C TYR A 78 4.74 -9.51 27.13
N THR A 79 3.67 -10.29 27.06
CA THR A 79 3.72 -11.74 26.98
C THR A 79 2.95 -12.22 25.76
N LEU A 80 3.50 -13.25 25.10
CA LEU A 80 2.81 -14.00 24.06
C LEU A 80 2.34 -15.33 24.64
N THR A 81 1.12 -15.73 24.28
CA THR A 81 0.58 -17.03 24.69
C THR A 81 -0.10 -17.68 23.49
N LEU A 82 0.22 -18.95 23.22
CA LEU A 82 -0.55 -19.76 22.28
C LEU A 82 -1.80 -20.27 22.99
N GLN A 83 -2.97 -20.06 22.40
CA GLN A 83 -4.26 -20.36 23.01
C GLN A 83 -5.13 -21.18 22.07
N GLU A 84 -5.87 -22.14 22.62
CA GLU A 84 -7.02 -22.77 21.97
C GLU A 84 -8.30 -22.05 22.36
N VAL A 85 -9.10 -21.67 21.37
CA VAL A 85 -10.40 -21.01 21.58
C VAL A 85 -11.51 -22.03 21.33
N GLY A 86 -12.28 -22.34 22.37
CA GLY A 86 -13.40 -23.28 22.30
C GLY A 86 -14.45 -22.86 21.26
N ARG A 87 -15.02 -23.84 20.55
CA ARG A 87 -16.12 -23.59 19.60
C ARG A 87 -17.39 -23.19 20.37
N LEU A 88 -18.08 -22.15 19.92
CA LEU A 88 -19.43 -21.83 20.41
C LEU A 88 -20.38 -23.00 20.10
N SER A 89 -20.94 -23.62 21.13
CA SER A 89 -21.99 -24.61 21.00
C SER A 89 -23.36 -23.92 20.83
N GLY A 90 -23.78 -23.68 19.57
CA GLY A 90 -25.13 -23.21 19.23
C GLY A 90 -25.43 -23.20 17.72
N PRO A 91 -26.66 -23.53 17.28
CA PRO A 91 -27.04 -23.43 15.87
C PRO A 91 -27.24 -21.95 15.52
N GLY A 92 -26.25 -21.38 14.83
CA GLY A 92 -26.18 -19.96 14.49
C GLY A 92 -25.00 -19.21 15.14
N GLY A 93 -23.92 -19.92 15.51
CA GLY A 93 -22.73 -19.39 16.19
C GLY A 93 -22.01 -18.27 15.42
N ALA A 94 -22.57 -17.08 15.51
CA ALA A 94 -22.03 -15.81 15.08
C ALA A 94 -21.62 -15.04 16.33
N ASP A 95 -20.48 -15.39 16.93
CA ASP A 95 -19.70 -14.44 17.70
C ASP A 95 -18.21 -14.85 17.55
N GLY A 96 -17.34 -13.87 17.27
CA GLY A 96 -15.95 -14.08 16.88
C GLY A 96 -15.11 -14.86 17.90
N ALA A 97 -13.91 -15.27 17.52
CA ALA A 97 -12.93 -15.74 18.50
C ALA A 97 -12.63 -14.60 19.49
N GLY A 98 -13.05 -14.75 20.75
CA GLY A 98 -13.04 -13.67 21.76
C GLY A 98 -14.41 -13.13 22.17
N ALA A 99 -15.52 -13.73 21.72
CA ALA A 99 -16.85 -13.40 22.23
C ALA A 99 -16.94 -13.63 23.75
N PRO A 100 -17.62 -12.76 24.52
CA PRO A 100 -17.80 -12.97 25.96
C PRO A 100 -18.49 -14.33 26.21
N GLY A 101 -17.75 -15.27 26.80
CA GLY A 101 -18.23 -16.62 27.13
C GLY A 101 -17.59 -17.79 26.36
N GLN A 102 -16.66 -17.56 25.42
CA GLN A 102 -15.84 -18.65 24.86
C GLN A 102 -14.77 -19.10 25.86
N ALA A 103 -14.65 -20.41 26.08
CA ALA A 103 -13.56 -20.96 26.88
C ALA A 103 -12.23 -20.82 26.12
N VAL A 104 -11.25 -20.17 26.73
CA VAL A 104 -9.88 -20.04 26.21
C VAL A 104 -8.96 -20.91 27.06
N THR A 105 -8.13 -21.72 26.42
CA THR A 105 -7.13 -22.57 27.10
C THR A 105 -5.74 -22.21 26.61
N ASP A 106 -4.85 -21.84 27.54
CA ASP A 106 -3.45 -21.60 27.22
C ASP A 106 -2.75 -22.94 26.93
N LEU A 107 -2.13 -23.02 25.76
CA LEU A 107 -1.41 -24.18 25.26
C LEU A 107 0.09 -24.12 25.56
N THR A 108 0.61 -22.94 25.93
CA THR A 108 2.00 -22.67 26.29
C THR A 108 2.08 -21.79 27.51
N GLU A 109 3.18 -21.87 28.26
CA GLU A 109 3.53 -20.82 29.24
C GLU A 109 3.69 -19.46 28.54
N PRO A 110 3.39 -18.34 29.22
CA PRO A 110 3.60 -17.00 28.66
C PRO A 110 5.07 -16.77 28.28
N LEU A 111 5.31 -16.36 27.04
CA LEU A 111 6.63 -15.98 26.53
C LEU A 111 6.84 -14.47 26.70
N PRO A 112 7.67 -14.01 27.66
CA PRO A 112 7.87 -12.59 27.88
C PRO A 112 8.79 -11.97 26.82
N PHE A 113 8.51 -10.73 26.45
CA PHE A 113 9.40 -9.89 25.66
C PHE A 113 9.17 -8.40 25.96
N GLU A 114 10.05 -7.55 25.45
CA GLU A 114 9.97 -6.10 25.64
C GLU A 114 9.94 -5.39 24.29
N LEU A 115 9.01 -4.44 24.17
CA LEU A 115 9.01 -3.46 23.11
C LEU A 115 9.80 -2.24 23.55
N THR A 116 10.91 -2.00 22.87
CA THR A 116 11.81 -0.89 23.19
C THR A 116 11.28 0.44 22.66
N ALA A 117 11.63 1.54 23.33
CA ALA A 117 11.44 2.90 22.83
C ALA A 117 12.67 3.39 22.05
N ASP A 118 13.41 2.45 21.44
CA ASP A 118 14.58 2.77 20.63
C ASP A 118 14.14 3.29 19.26
N PRO A 119 14.90 4.24 18.68
CA PRO A 119 14.53 4.80 17.39
C PRO A 119 14.55 3.73 16.30
N TYR A 120 13.72 3.89 15.26
CA TYR A 120 13.73 3.04 14.07
C TYR A 120 13.30 3.76 12.81
N PHE A 121 13.86 3.34 11.68
CA PHE A 121 13.40 3.80 10.38
C PHE A 121 12.26 2.92 9.88
N VAL A 122 11.26 3.52 9.24
CA VAL A 122 10.12 2.79 8.65
C VAL A 122 10.54 1.81 7.55
N SER A 123 11.74 1.96 6.99
CA SER A 123 12.41 0.98 6.15
C SER A 123 13.91 0.92 6.45
N SER A 124 14.54 -0.23 6.22
CA SER A 124 15.98 -0.43 6.39
C SER A 124 16.82 0.19 5.27
N SER A 125 16.20 0.54 4.15
CA SER A 125 16.87 1.16 3.01
C SER A 125 15.94 2.06 2.21
N LEU A 126 16.54 2.97 1.44
CA LEU A 126 15.83 3.71 0.40
C LEU A 126 16.73 3.92 -0.81
N THR A 127 16.10 4.06 -1.96
CA THR A 127 16.74 4.49 -3.21
C THR A 127 16.18 5.86 -3.60
N THR A 128 17.06 6.80 -3.94
CA THR A 128 16.65 8.14 -4.36
C THR A 128 16.25 8.19 -5.82
N ALA A 129 15.67 9.31 -6.25
CA ALA A 129 15.68 9.67 -7.67
C ALA A 129 17.13 9.66 -8.20
N GLY A 130 17.31 9.17 -9.42
CA GLY A 130 18.63 9.15 -10.05
C GLY A 130 19.11 10.57 -10.38
N VAL A 131 20.40 10.83 -10.15
CA VAL A 131 21.06 12.12 -10.45
C VAL A 131 22.10 11.95 -11.55
N VAL A 132 22.52 13.05 -12.19
CA VAL A 132 23.69 13.07 -13.09
C VAL A 132 24.93 13.61 -12.36
N PRO A 133 26.15 13.33 -12.83
CA PRO A 133 27.35 13.95 -12.29
C PRO A 133 27.25 15.47 -12.16
N GLY A 134 27.72 16.01 -11.03
CA GLY A 134 27.66 17.44 -10.70
C GLY A 134 26.32 17.91 -10.15
N GLN A 135 25.26 17.09 -10.19
CA GLN A 135 23.98 17.43 -9.59
C GLN A 135 24.02 17.20 -8.06
N PRO A 136 23.45 18.12 -7.25
CA PRO A 136 23.33 17.93 -5.81
C PRO A 136 22.28 16.88 -5.47
N VAL A 137 22.52 16.20 -4.35
CA VAL A 137 21.62 15.25 -3.71
C VAL A 137 21.21 15.85 -2.37
N CYS A 138 19.92 15.78 -2.03
CA CYS A 138 19.40 16.09 -0.72
C CYS A 138 18.24 15.13 -0.40
N VAL A 139 18.37 14.36 0.67
CA VAL A 139 17.37 13.36 1.07
C VAL A 139 17.06 13.52 2.55
N PRO A 140 15.87 13.99 2.94
CA PRO A 140 15.49 14.07 4.34
C PRO A 140 15.24 12.67 4.91
N LEU A 141 15.81 12.37 6.09
CA LEU A 141 15.61 11.08 6.75
C LEU A 141 14.72 11.16 7.99
N LEU A 142 14.57 12.34 8.59
CA LEU A 142 13.79 12.49 9.83
C LEU A 142 12.32 12.13 9.66
N GLY A 143 11.73 12.39 8.49
CA GLY A 143 10.35 11.98 8.18
C GLY A 143 10.16 10.47 8.16
N LEU A 144 11.23 9.71 7.99
CA LEU A 144 11.23 8.23 7.95
C LEU A 144 11.63 7.61 9.29
N LEU A 145 11.97 8.43 10.28
CA LEU A 145 12.48 8.00 11.58
C LEU A 145 11.41 8.16 12.66
N ARG A 146 11.23 7.12 13.46
CA ARG A 146 10.44 7.13 14.68
C ARG A 146 11.37 7.21 15.88
N THR A 147 11.03 8.07 16.83
CA THR A 147 11.90 8.36 17.98
C THR A 147 11.19 8.29 19.33
N PHE A 148 9.87 8.10 19.36
CA PHE A 148 9.08 8.07 20.59
C PHE A 148 9.30 9.30 21.49
N GLY A 149 9.45 10.48 20.88
CA GLY A 149 9.70 11.73 21.60
C GLY A 149 11.14 11.90 22.11
N ARG A 150 12.02 10.92 21.90
CA ARG A 150 13.44 11.01 22.28
C ARG A 150 14.20 11.81 21.22
N PRO A 151 15.03 12.79 21.61
CA PRO A 151 15.93 13.46 20.67
C PRO A 151 16.94 12.48 20.10
N VAL A 152 17.19 12.56 18.79
CA VAL A 152 18.12 11.69 18.06
C VAL A 152 19.14 12.49 17.28
N THR A 153 20.32 11.92 17.10
CA THR A 153 21.36 12.43 16.19
C THR A 153 21.52 11.45 15.03
N LEU A 154 21.61 11.99 13.81
CA LEU A 154 21.94 11.23 12.62
C LEU A 154 23.40 11.43 12.23
N THR A 155 24.10 10.34 11.94
CA THR A 155 25.52 10.37 11.56
C THR A 155 25.79 9.40 10.41
N GLY A 156 26.73 9.75 9.53
CA GLY A 156 27.24 8.80 8.54
C GLY A 156 28.01 7.68 9.25
N HIS A 157 27.61 6.43 9.02
CA HIS A 157 28.22 5.26 9.63
C HIS A 157 29.27 4.63 8.71
N SER A 158 28.93 4.43 7.44
CA SER A 158 29.81 3.90 6.40
C SER A 158 29.26 4.26 5.01
N GLY A 159 30.10 4.33 3.99
CA GLY A 159 29.65 4.67 2.63
C GLY A 159 30.66 5.48 1.84
N ASP A 160 30.19 6.09 0.77
CA ASP A 160 30.98 6.96 -0.09
C ASP A 160 31.22 8.34 0.53
N ASP A 161 32.46 8.81 0.49
CA ASP A 161 32.89 10.08 1.11
C ASP A 161 32.24 11.34 0.50
N TRP A 162 31.61 11.22 -0.68
CA TRP A 162 30.91 12.33 -1.32
C TRP A 162 29.48 12.52 -0.81
N LEU A 163 28.98 11.59 0.01
CA LEU A 163 27.71 11.68 0.72
C LEU A 163 27.95 11.92 2.21
N THR A 164 27.22 12.87 2.79
CA THR A 164 27.34 13.24 4.21
C THR A 164 25.97 13.47 4.81
N VAL A 165 25.86 13.41 6.15
CA VAL A 165 24.63 13.72 6.86
C VAL A 165 24.70 15.14 7.39
N SER A 166 23.74 15.99 7.00
CA SER A 166 23.63 17.37 7.46
C SER A 166 23.11 17.43 8.91
N PRO A 167 23.34 18.54 9.64
CA PRO A 167 22.73 18.75 10.96
C PRO A 167 21.20 18.73 10.96
N ALA A 168 20.57 18.98 9.80
CA ALA A 168 19.12 18.88 9.62
C ALA A 168 18.63 17.43 9.44
N GLY A 169 19.55 16.45 9.43
CA GLY A 169 19.20 15.04 9.25
C GLY A 169 18.95 14.66 7.79
N GLU A 170 19.61 15.34 6.85
CA GLU A 170 19.51 15.07 5.42
C GLU A 170 20.79 14.41 4.91
N VAL A 171 20.67 13.43 4.02
CA VAL A 171 21.82 12.96 3.23
C VAL A 171 22.05 13.94 2.10
N THR A 172 23.25 14.51 2.05
CA THR A 172 23.64 15.53 1.07
C THR A 172 24.95 15.18 0.39
N GLY A 173 25.11 15.62 -0.85
CA GLY A 173 26.33 15.39 -1.62
C GLY A 173 26.23 15.94 -3.04
N VAL A 174 27.33 15.86 -3.80
CA VAL A 174 27.35 16.18 -5.23
C VAL A 174 27.96 14.99 -5.95
N ALA A 175 27.22 14.41 -6.90
CA ALA A 175 27.63 13.18 -7.58
C ALA A 175 28.95 13.39 -8.36
N PRO A 176 30.04 12.65 -8.05
CA PRO A 176 31.29 12.76 -8.79
C PRO A 176 31.17 12.26 -10.23
N ALA A 177 31.98 12.79 -11.16
CA ALA A 177 32.04 12.27 -12.53
C ALA A 177 32.43 10.78 -12.59
N ALA A 178 33.24 10.31 -11.64
CA ALA A 178 33.68 8.91 -11.58
C ALA A 178 32.57 7.91 -11.21
N THR A 179 31.43 8.37 -10.67
CA THR A 179 30.29 7.51 -10.31
C THR A 179 29.24 7.41 -11.41
N ALA A 180 29.46 8.06 -12.57
CA ALA A 180 28.61 7.94 -13.75
C ALA A 180 28.37 6.46 -14.14
N GLY A 181 27.09 6.07 -14.26
CA GLY A 181 26.67 4.69 -14.56
C GLY A 181 26.76 3.73 -13.36
N ARG A 182 26.89 4.27 -12.14
CA ARG A 182 26.95 3.52 -10.87
C ARG A 182 25.94 4.10 -9.88
N TYR A 183 26.21 3.93 -8.60
CA TYR A 183 25.44 4.51 -7.51
C TYR A 183 26.39 4.99 -6.41
N GLY A 184 25.94 5.98 -5.64
CA GLY A 184 26.45 6.28 -4.32
C GLY A 184 25.72 5.47 -3.26
N HIS A 185 26.39 5.24 -2.14
CA HIS A 185 25.85 4.50 -1.02
C HIS A 185 26.29 5.14 0.30
N LEU A 186 25.36 5.33 1.23
CA LEU A 186 25.64 5.78 2.59
C LEU A 186 24.74 5.05 3.59
N VAL A 187 25.33 4.39 4.57
CA VAL A 187 24.63 3.91 5.76
C VAL A 187 24.61 5.03 6.78
N VAL A 188 23.41 5.44 7.20
CA VAL A 188 23.19 6.45 8.23
C VAL A 188 22.76 5.77 9.53
N ALA A 189 23.40 6.13 10.64
CA ALA A 189 23.02 5.68 11.96
C ALA A 189 22.23 6.75 12.72
N ALA A 190 21.12 6.35 13.34
CA ALA A 190 20.39 7.11 14.33
C ALA A 190 20.72 6.61 15.73
N ARG A 191 21.05 7.53 16.63
CA ARG A 191 21.30 7.28 18.06
C ARG A 191 20.54 8.30 18.90
N THR A 192 20.03 7.89 20.05
CA THR A 192 19.41 8.86 20.96
C THR A 192 20.48 9.70 21.63
N VAL A 193 20.14 10.95 21.95
CA VAL A 193 21.09 11.91 22.53
C VAL A 193 21.45 11.55 23.97
N ASP A 194 20.52 10.95 24.70
CA ASP A 194 20.65 10.52 26.09
C ASP A 194 21.39 9.19 26.28
N ASP A 195 21.46 8.36 25.23
CA ASP A 195 22.18 7.09 25.21
C ASP A 195 22.89 6.84 23.87
N PRO A 196 23.99 7.58 23.58
CA PRO A 196 24.68 7.49 22.29
C PRO A 196 25.33 6.13 22.01
N GLU A 197 25.66 5.38 23.06
CA GLU A 197 26.28 4.05 23.00
C GLU A 197 25.23 2.92 23.03
N GLY A 198 23.96 3.26 23.27
CA GLY A 198 22.84 2.34 23.31
C GLY A 198 22.43 1.80 21.94
N PRO A 199 21.37 0.97 21.90
CA PRO A 199 20.78 0.51 20.65
C PRO A 199 20.32 1.71 19.79
N GLY A 200 20.40 1.55 18.48
CA GLY A 200 19.85 2.57 17.57
C GLY A 200 19.38 1.96 16.26
N ALA A 201 19.21 2.82 15.25
CA ALA A 201 18.73 2.42 13.93
C ALA A 201 19.76 2.70 12.85
N THR A 202 19.68 1.97 11.76
CA THR A 202 20.43 2.26 10.54
C THR A 202 19.50 2.28 9.35
N ILE A 203 19.81 3.13 8.38
CA ILE A 203 19.19 3.12 7.06
C ILE A 203 20.27 3.19 5.99
N ALA A 204 20.17 2.34 4.97
CA ALA A 204 21.00 2.36 3.78
C ALA A 204 20.38 3.28 2.72
N VAL A 205 21.09 4.34 2.35
CA VAL A 205 20.69 5.28 1.29
C VAL A 205 21.48 4.96 0.02
N THR A 206 20.77 4.65 -1.06
CA THR A 206 21.36 4.42 -2.38
C THR A 206 20.98 5.54 -3.33
N VAL A 207 21.98 6.13 -3.99
CA VAL A 207 21.82 7.25 -4.91
C VAL A 207 22.25 6.82 -6.31
N PRO A 208 21.33 6.46 -7.22
CA PRO A 208 21.70 6.13 -8.59
C PRO A 208 22.35 7.33 -9.29
N VAL A 209 23.50 7.13 -9.93
CA VAL A 209 24.21 8.17 -10.69
C VAL A 209 24.26 7.78 -12.16
N ARG A 210 23.49 8.49 -12.98
CA ARG A 210 23.30 8.23 -14.40
C ARG A 210 24.55 8.60 -15.20
N GLY A 211 24.92 7.78 -16.18
CA GLY A 211 25.98 8.14 -17.14
C GLY A 211 25.48 9.10 -18.21
N GLU A 212 26.37 9.94 -18.77
CA GLU A 212 26.04 10.90 -19.84
C GLU A 212 25.42 10.25 -21.08
N SER A 213 25.76 8.99 -21.34
CA SER A 213 25.30 8.22 -22.50
C SER A 213 24.50 6.99 -22.11
N ASP A 214 24.08 6.87 -20.85
CA ASP A 214 23.52 5.62 -20.34
C ASP A 214 22.08 5.44 -20.83
N PRO A 215 21.83 4.50 -21.76
CA PRO A 215 20.49 4.16 -22.21
C PRO A 215 19.95 2.99 -21.39
N VAL A 216 20.48 2.71 -20.18
CA VAL A 216 19.75 1.90 -19.20
C VAL A 216 18.39 2.53 -19.13
N ALA A 217 17.45 1.88 -19.84
CA ALA A 217 16.07 2.27 -20.01
C ALA A 217 15.66 2.86 -18.69
N GLU A 218 15.40 4.17 -18.65
CA GLU A 218 14.88 4.78 -17.44
C GLU A 218 13.68 3.92 -17.09
N ARG A 219 13.80 3.20 -15.98
CA ARG A 219 12.70 2.42 -15.48
C ARG A 219 11.87 3.40 -14.70
N LEU A 220 10.58 3.39 -14.99
CA LEU A 220 9.62 4.18 -14.27
C LEU A 220 8.65 3.22 -13.58
N ARG A 221 8.71 3.16 -12.27
CA ARG A 221 7.84 2.32 -11.44
C ARG A 221 6.64 3.13 -11.00
N VAL A 222 5.50 2.87 -11.64
CA VAL A 222 4.25 3.60 -11.43
C VAL A 222 3.28 2.72 -10.68
N ALA A 223 2.70 3.23 -9.60
CA ALA A 223 1.68 2.56 -8.81
C ALA A 223 0.34 3.31 -8.78
N THR A 224 -0.75 2.58 -8.59
CA THR A 224 -2.03 3.12 -8.10
C THR A 224 -2.44 2.42 -6.83
N TRP A 225 -3.02 3.17 -5.90
CA TRP A 225 -3.43 2.63 -4.61
C TRP A 225 -4.60 3.42 -3.99
N ASN A 226 -5.77 2.78 -3.87
CA ASN A 226 -6.83 3.25 -2.99
C ASN A 226 -6.39 3.07 -1.53
N MET A 227 -6.45 4.15 -0.75
CA MET A 227 -5.86 4.22 0.58
C MET A 227 -6.80 3.79 1.70
N TRP A 228 -8.05 3.40 1.41
CA TRP A 228 -9.04 3.04 2.42
C TRP A 228 -9.16 4.09 3.53
N TYR A 229 -9.66 5.27 3.14
CA TYR A 229 -9.77 6.44 3.99
C TYR A 229 -8.43 6.86 4.62
N ASP A 230 -7.51 7.39 3.80
CA ASP A 230 -6.22 7.91 4.26
C ASP A 230 -5.33 6.88 5.01
N ALA A 231 -5.53 5.57 4.77
CA ALA A 231 -4.93 4.45 5.48
C ALA A 231 -5.28 4.36 6.97
N THR A 232 -6.40 4.96 7.38
CA THR A 232 -6.75 5.12 8.80
C THR A 232 -7.52 3.92 9.37
N CYS A 233 -8.00 3.01 8.51
CA CYS A 233 -8.61 1.76 8.94
C CYS A 233 -7.64 0.78 9.59
N VAL A 234 -6.33 0.98 9.40
CA VAL A 234 -5.27 0.13 9.92
C VAL A 234 -4.35 0.93 10.84
N LEU A 235 -3.98 0.35 11.99
CA LEU A 235 -3.09 0.99 12.95
C LEU A 235 -1.73 1.29 12.32
N ASN A 236 -1.24 2.51 12.54
CA ASN A 236 -0.01 3.02 11.93
C ASN A 236 0.04 2.89 10.40
N GLY A 237 -1.11 3.08 9.73
CA GLY A 237 -1.24 2.94 8.28
C GLY A 237 -0.26 3.81 7.50
N GLU A 238 -0.03 5.06 7.91
CA GLU A 238 0.89 5.98 7.23
C GLU A 238 2.32 5.43 7.14
N ASP A 239 2.85 4.82 8.21
CA ASP A 239 4.20 4.20 8.17
C ASP A 239 4.25 2.97 7.28
N LYS A 240 3.17 2.18 7.25
CA LYS A 240 3.06 1.01 6.39
C LYS A 240 3.04 1.41 4.91
N VAL A 241 2.38 2.52 4.59
CA VAL A 241 2.38 3.12 3.26
C VAL A 241 3.80 3.53 2.87
N LEU A 242 4.47 4.31 3.72
CA LEU A 242 5.85 4.75 3.45
C LEU A 242 6.80 3.58 3.26
N ARG A 243 6.73 2.58 4.15
CA ARG A 243 7.50 1.35 4.04
C ARG A 243 7.26 0.65 2.71
N ALA A 244 5.99 0.44 2.33
CA ALA A 244 5.64 -0.22 1.08
C ALA A 244 6.17 0.56 -0.14
N LEU A 245 6.04 1.88 -0.17
CA LEU A 245 6.54 2.71 -1.27
C LEU A 245 8.07 2.65 -1.40
N LEU A 246 8.79 2.66 -0.27
CA LEU A 246 10.25 2.59 -0.23
C LEU A 246 10.77 1.21 -0.62
N GLU A 247 10.23 0.14 -0.02
CA GLU A 247 10.65 -1.25 -0.26
C GLU A 247 10.30 -1.74 -1.67
N GLN A 248 9.21 -1.24 -2.24
CA GLN A 248 8.83 -1.55 -3.63
C GLN A 248 9.47 -0.60 -4.63
N ASP A 249 10.34 0.30 -4.18
CA ASP A 249 11.07 1.24 -5.02
C ASP A 249 10.16 1.99 -5.99
N VAL A 250 9.03 2.51 -5.50
CA VAL A 250 8.03 3.20 -6.33
C VAL A 250 8.55 4.58 -6.70
N ASP A 251 8.38 4.98 -7.96
CA ASP A 251 8.78 6.32 -8.42
C ASP A 251 7.60 7.30 -8.43
N LEU A 252 6.43 6.84 -8.89
CA LEU A 252 5.18 7.59 -8.95
C LEU A 252 4.06 6.75 -8.33
N VAL A 253 3.22 7.34 -7.49
CA VAL A 253 2.01 6.67 -7.00
C VAL A 253 0.80 7.59 -7.06
N ALA A 254 -0.24 7.13 -7.73
CA ALA A 254 -1.55 7.74 -7.76
C ALA A 254 -2.38 7.18 -6.59
N LEU A 255 -2.91 8.06 -5.74
CA LEU A 255 -3.64 7.70 -4.54
C LEU A 255 -5.13 8.05 -4.70
N GLN A 256 -6.00 7.18 -4.20
CA GLN A 256 -7.45 7.37 -4.09
C GLN A 256 -7.87 7.25 -2.63
N GLU A 257 -9.07 7.72 -2.28
CA GLU A 257 -9.54 7.84 -0.89
C GLU A 257 -8.58 8.59 0.04
N VAL A 258 -7.92 9.59 -0.53
CA VAL A 258 -7.13 10.57 0.20
C VAL A 258 -7.96 11.84 0.29
N HIS A 259 -8.08 12.45 1.47
CA HIS A 259 -8.83 13.70 1.71
C HIS A 259 -10.35 13.60 1.91
N ARG A 260 -10.92 12.42 2.20
CA ARG A 260 -12.39 12.27 2.30
C ARG A 260 -12.97 12.48 3.71
N TYR A 261 -12.24 12.15 4.79
CA TYR A 261 -12.80 12.13 6.16
C TYR A 261 -11.97 12.80 7.26
N GLN A 262 -10.66 12.97 7.05
CA GLN A 262 -9.76 13.63 8.01
C GLN A 262 -9.23 14.96 7.46
N GLU A 263 -8.59 15.75 8.33
CA GLU A 263 -7.90 16.99 7.97
C GLU A 263 -7.15 16.82 6.62
N PRO A 264 -7.43 17.67 5.62
CA PRO A 264 -6.79 17.60 4.32
C PRO A 264 -5.27 17.49 4.45
N GLY A 265 -4.64 16.73 3.55
CA GLY A 265 -3.20 16.75 3.38
C GLY A 265 -2.49 15.42 3.59
N THR A 266 -3.17 14.27 3.51
CA THR A 266 -2.50 12.95 3.58
C THR A 266 -1.42 12.83 2.51
N VAL A 267 -1.73 13.23 1.28
CA VAL A 267 -0.78 13.27 0.16
C VAL A 267 0.40 14.16 0.51
N ARG A 268 0.13 15.41 0.92
CA ARG A 268 1.17 16.34 1.38
C ARG A 268 2.02 15.80 2.53
N ARG A 269 1.42 15.23 3.57
CA ARG A 269 2.15 14.68 4.75
C ARG A 269 3.07 13.55 4.34
N LEU A 270 2.60 12.61 3.51
CA LEU A 270 3.42 11.54 2.95
C LEU A 270 4.58 12.11 2.13
N ALA A 271 4.31 13.10 1.28
CA ALA A 271 5.32 13.75 0.44
C ALA A 271 6.41 14.45 1.27
N GLU A 272 6.01 15.22 2.29
CA GLU A 272 6.92 15.91 3.20
C GLU A 272 7.80 14.91 3.97
N ARG A 273 7.23 13.78 4.42
CA ARG A 273 7.99 12.71 5.09
C ARG A 273 8.97 11.99 4.16
N LEU A 274 8.61 11.80 2.90
CA LEU A 274 9.46 11.17 1.87
C LEU A 274 10.48 12.14 1.26
N GLY A 275 10.25 13.45 1.36
CA GLY A 275 10.96 14.46 0.56
C GLY A 275 10.60 14.40 -0.93
N TRP A 276 9.36 14.02 -1.27
CA TRP A 276 8.88 13.87 -2.65
C TRP A 276 8.06 15.07 -3.11
N TYR A 277 7.88 15.19 -4.42
CA TYR A 277 6.91 16.09 -5.02
C TYR A 277 5.51 15.52 -4.88
N TYR A 278 4.51 16.40 -4.80
CA TYR A 278 3.11 15.99 -4.79
C TYR A 278 2.20 16.95 -5.55
N HIS A 279 1.03 16.44 -5.91
CA HIS A 279 -0.10 17.21 -6.38
C HIS A 279 -1.35 16.55 -5.81
N GLU A 280 -2.24 17.34 -5.20
CA GLU A 280 -3.46 16.87 -4.56
C GLU A 280 -4.66 17.59 -5.15
N TYR A 281 -5.80 16.90 -5.20
CA TYR A 281 -7.04 17.53 -5.62
C TYR A 281 -7.39 18.69 -4.66
N PRO A 282 -7.71 19.88 -5.17
CA PRO A 282 -8.01 21.01 -4.31
C PRO A 282 -9.34 20.82 -3.59
N ARG A 283 -9.42 21.34 -2.37
CA ARG A 283 -10.69 21.45 -1.65
C ARG A 283 -11.51 22.60 -2.25
N LEU A 284 -12.57 22.28 -2.97
CA LEU A 284 -13.46 23.26 -3.61
C LEU A 284 -14.72 23.51 -2.77
N HIS A 285 -15.10 22.55 -1.94
CA HIS A 285 -16.31 22.60 -1.14
C HIS A 285 -16.02 22.57 0.37
N ASP A 286 -16.87 23.23 1.15
CA ASP A 286 -16.79 23.16 2.63
C ASP A 286 -17.02 21.73 3.13
N ASP A 287 -17.90 20.98 2.44
CA ASP A 287 -18.13 19.55 2.64
C ASP A 287 -17.26 18.72 1.67
N PRO A 288 -16.22 18.03 2.18
CA PRO A 288 -15.25 17.32 1.35
C PRO A 288 -15.86 16.14 0.58
N VAL A 289 -17.07 15.68 0.92
CA VAL A 289 -17.74 14.57 0.21
C VAL A 289 -18.02 14.89 -1.26
N HIS A 290 -18.03 16.17 -1.64
CA HIS A 290 -18.31 16.62 -3.00
C HIS A 290 -17.04 16.87 -3.83
N ASP A 291 -15.87 16.83 -3.21
CA ASP A 291 -14.59 16.91 -3.90
C ASP A 291 -14.08 15.51 -4.27
N LYS A 292 -13.25 15.40 -5.31
CA LYS A 292 -12.55 14.14 -5.59
C LYS A 292 -11.44 13.96 -4.55
N ASP A 293 -11.24 12.71 -4.15
CA ASP A 293 -10.36 12.26 -3.07
C ASP A 293 -9.09 11.61 -3.64
N VAL A 294 -8.42 12.32 -4.56
CA VAL A 294 -7.29 11.80 -5.33
C VAL A 294 -6.03 12.65 -5.18
N GLY A 295 -4.86 12.00 -5.32
CA GLY A 295 -3.56 12.66 -5.30
C GLY A 295 -2.48 11.91 -6.06
N LEU A 296 -1.33 12.56 -6.21
CA LEU A 296 -0.12 11.97 -6.79
C LEU A 296 1.09 12.29 -5.91
N LEU A 297 1.89 11.27 -5.60
CA LEU A 297 3.25 11.42 -5.08
C LEU A 297 4.26 11.07 -6.18
N SER A 298 5.37 11.81 -6.23
CA SER A 298 6.38 11.66 -7.27
C SER A 298 7.79 11.92 -6.75
N ARG A 299 8.71 10.98 -6.99
CA ARG A 299 10.17 11.22 -6.85
C ARG A 299 10.69 12.24 -7.87
N HIS A 300 9.97 12.40 -8.97
CA HIS A 300 10.32 13.25 -10.09
C HIS A 300 9.63 14.62 -9.99
N PRO A 301 10.24 15.70 -10.50
CA PRO A 301 9.63 17.03 -10.46
C PRO A 301 8.25 17.07 -11.10
N ILE A 302 7.31 17.73 -10.42
CA ILE A 302 5.98 18.07 -10.95
C ILE A 302 6.03 19.50 -11.46
N ASP A 303 5.51 19.74 -12.67
CA ASP A 303 5.31 21.07 -13.20
C ASP A 303 3.91 21.58 -12.77
N PRO A 304 3.82 22.54 -11.84
CA PRO A 304 2.54 23.03 -11.35
C PRO A 304 1.76 23.84 -12.41
N GLU A 305 2.45 24.52 -13.34
CA GLU A 305 1.81 25.32 -14.39
C GLU A 305 1.23 24.42 -15.50
N ALA A 306 1.92 23.31 -15.77
CA ALA A 306 1.44 22.31 -16.71
C ALA A 306 0.52 21.26 -16.06
N SER A 307 0.23 21.34 -14.75
CA SER A 307 -0.72 20.47 -14.04
C SER A 307 -2.10 21.13 -13.90
N GLY A 308 -3.10 20.38 -13.44
CA GLY A 308 -4.43 20.92 -13.17
C GLY A 308 -5.42 19.84 -12.70
N PHE A 309 -6.68 20.20 -12.56
CA PHE A 309 -7.73 19.27 -12.13
C PHE A 309 -9.02 19.54 -12.94
N HIS A 310 -9.90 18.55 -12.92
CA HIS A 310 -11.26 18.61 -13.45
C HIS A 310 -12.19 17.96 -12.42
N GLU A 311 -13.49 18.21 -12.49
CA GLU A 311 -14.50 17.64 -11.57
C GLU A 311 -14.38 16.12 -11.34
N HIS A 312 -13.83 15.38 -12.31
CA HIS A 312 -13.73 13.91 -12.25
C HIS A 312 -12.31 13.35 -12.09
N TYR A 313 -11.27 14.20 -12.13
CA TYR A 313 -9.89 13.71 -12.12
C TYR A 313 -8.86 14.78 -11.72
N LEU A 314 -7.68 14.32 -11.29
CA LEU A 314 -6.48 15.14 -11.11
C LEU A 314 -5.49 14.87 -12.25
N ARG A 315 -5.03 15.89 -12.97
CA ARG A 315 -4.01 15.76 -14.02
C ARG A 315 -2.70 16.39 -13.56
N THR A 316 -1.63 15.60 -13.58
CA THR A 316 -0.32 16.03 -13.13
C THR A 316 0.71 15.82 -14.23
N ALA A 317 1.47 16.88 -14.54
CA ALA A 317 2.59 16.80 -15.49
C ALA A 317 3.88 16.49 -14.72
N VAL A 318 4.45 15.31 -14.95
CA VAL A 318 5.65 14.83 -14.25
C VAL A 318 6.83 14.78 -15.20
N THR A 319 7.97 15.34 -14.81
CA THR A 319 9.20 15.34 -15.60
C THR A 319 10.12 14.19 -15.20
N VAL A 320 10.12 13.12 -15.98
CA VAL A 320 11.00 11.96 -15.80
C VAL A 320 12.15 12.04 -16.79
N GLY A 321 13.32 12.44 -16.32
CA GLY A 321 14.46 12.69 -17.20
C GLY A 321 14.14 13.81 -18.21
N ALA A 322 14.16 13.47 -19.50
CA ALA A 322 13.78 14.39 -20.58
C ALA A 322 12.33 14.19 -21.09
N LEU A 323 11.56 13.31 -20.45
CA LEU A 323 10.19 12.99 -20.82
C LEU A 323 9.21 13.64 -19.86
N THR A 324 8.20 14.34 -20.38
CA THR A 324 7.03 14.71 -19.60
C THR A 324 5.97 13.61 -19.72
N VAL A 325 5.48 13.12 -18.60
CA VAL A 325 4.38 12.15 -18.52
C VAL A 325 3.17 12.85 -17.91
N GLN A 326 2.03 12.78 -18.59
CA GLN A 326 0.75 13.29 -18.08
C GLN A 326 0.07 12.17 -17.29
N VAL A 327 -0.09 12.35 -15.98
CA VAL A 327 -0.72 11.38 -15.09
C VAL A 327 -2.11 11.87 -14.72
N VAL A 328 -3.15 11.15 -15.13
CA VAL A 328 -4.55 11.42 -14.83
C VAL A 328 -5.03 10.45 -13.77
N THR A 329 -5.08 10.91 -12.52
CA THR A 329 -5.59 10.12 -11.40
C THR A 329 -7.11 10.22 -11.33
N VAL A 330 -7.78 9.07 -11.30
CA VAL A 330 -9.24 8.94 -11.23
C VAL A 330 -9.68 8.15 -9.99
N HIS A 331 -10.86 8.47 -9.49
CA HIS A 331 -11.64 7.63 -8.59
C HIS A 331 -13.10 7.74 -9.04
N LEU A 332 -13.56 6.70 -9.73
CA LEU A 332 -14.88 6.70 -10.35
C LEU A 332 -15.98 6.36 -9.34
N ASP A 333 -17.23 6.67 -9.70
CA ASP A 333 -18.41 6.35 -8.90
C ASP A 333 -18.38 4.91 -8.35
N HIS A 334 -18.40 4.78 -7.03
CA HIS A 334 -18.38 3.51 -6.29
C HIS A 334 -19.78 2.92 -6.09
N THR A 335 -20.82 3.71 -6.36
CA THR A 335 -22.20 3.27 -6.15
C THR A 335 -22.64 2.33 -7.26
N SER A 336 -23.71 1.58 -7.00
CA SER A 336 -24.29 0.69 -8.01
C SER A 336 -23.26 -0.28 -8.64
N TYR A 337 -22.42 -0.94 -7.82
CA TYR A 337 -21.41 -1.87 -8.32
C TYR A 337 -22.04 -3.10 -9.00
N GLY A 338 -21.85 -3.25 -10.32
CA GLY A 338 -22.50 -4.30 -11.12
C GLY A 338 -22.35 -5.73 -10.55
N PRO A 339 -21.13 -6.18 -10.19
CA PRO A 339 -20.89 -7.52 -9.66
C PRO A 339 -21.64 -7.84 -8.35
N ASP A 340 -22.12 -6.85 -7.61
CA ASP A 340 -22.98 -7.07 -6.43
C ASP A 340 -24.36 -7.65 -6.77
N LYS A 341 -24.74 -7.67 -8.05
CA LYS A 341 -25.96 -8.37 -8.52
C LYS A 341 -25.65 -9.71 -9.19
N ALA A 342 -24.39 -10.12 -9.26
CA ALA A 342 -24.05 -11.48 -9.70
C ALA A 342 -24.46 -12.50 -8.63
N PRO A 343 -24.84 -13.73 -9.01
CA PRO A 343 -25.07 -14.82 -8.06
C PRO A 343 -23.85 -15.01 -7.13
N PRO A 344 -24.05 -15.26 -5.82
CA PRO A 344 -22.96 -15.34 -4.86
C PRO A 344 -21.86 -16.33 -5.29
N GLY A 345 -20.60 -15.93 -5.17
CA GLY A 345 -19.43 -16.75 -5.53
C GLY A 345 -19.25 -16.98 -7.03
N THR A 346 -19.94 -16.21 -7.90
CA THR A 346 -19.82 -16.35 -9.36
C THR A 346 -19.53 -15.03 -10.04
N ARG A 347 -18.73 -15.08 -11.11
CA ARG A 347 -18.64 -13.99 -12.11
C ARG A 347 -19.65 -14.22 -13.23
N ARG A 348 -20.95 -14.28 -12.90
CA ARG A 348 -21.98 -14.51 -13.93
C ARG A 348 -22.69 -13.22 -14.28
N PHE A 349 -22.58 -12.83 -15.55
CA PHE A 349 -23.34 -11.72 -16.09
C PHE A 349 -24.84 -12.06 -16.17
N THR A 350 -25.68 -11.15 -15.66
CA THR A 350 -27.14 -11.26 -15.68
C THR A 350 -27.76 -9.91 -16.05
N ALA A 351 -29.05 -9.89 -16.39
CA ALA A 351 -29.78 -8.64 -16.61
C ALA A 351 -29.74 -7.71 -15.37
N ALA A 352 -29.67 -8.27 -14.16
CA ALA A 352 -29.55 -7.49 -12.94
C ALA A 352 -28.15 -6.85 -12.79
N VAL A 353 -27.07 -7.58 -13.15
CA VAL A 353 -25.71 -7.01 -13.21
C VAL A 353 -25.67 -5.87 -14.21
N ARG A 354 -26.26 -6.06 -15.39
CA ARG A 354 -26.35 -5.00 -16.41
C ARG A 354 -27.07 -3.76 -15.90
N GLN A 355 -28.25 -3.95 -15.31
CA GLN A 355 -29.06 -2.84 -14.83
C GLN A 355 -28.30 -2.07 -13.75
N GLN A 356 -27.69 -2.80 -12.80
CA GLN A 356 -26.90 -2.21 -11.74
C GLN A 356 -25.74 -1.37 -12.29
N GLU A 357 -24.99 -1.87 -13.28
CA GLU A 357 -23.93 -1.07 -13.91
C GLU A 357 -24.49 0.17 -14.65
N CYS A 358 -25.64 0.05 -15.30
CA CYS A 358 -26.32 1.18 -15.95
C CYS A 358 -26.88 2.21 -14.96
N ASP A 359 -27.08 1.84 -13.70
CA ASP A 359 -27.51 2.73 -12.62
C ASP A 359 -26.32 3.46 -11.96
N SER A 360 -25.08 3.21 -12.41
CA SER A 360 -23.87 3.95 -12.01
C SER A 360 -23.53 5.07 -13.01
N ASP A 361 -22.75 6.05 -12.56
CA ASP A 361 -22.30 7.16 -13.40
C ASP A 361 -20.98 6.87 -14.15
N ARG A 362 -20.29 5.76 -13.84
CA ARG A 362 -18.92 5.46 -14.28
C ARG A 362 -18.70 5.55 -15.79
N ALA A 363 -19.64 5.03 -16.59
CA ALA A 363 -19.52 5.04 -18.05
C ALA A 363 -19.58 6.48 -18.60
N GLU A 364 -20.47 7.32 -18.04
CA GLU A 364 -20.60 8.72 -18.39
C GLU A 364 -19.38 9.53 -17.92
N GLU A 365 -18.93 9.30 -16.68
CA GLU A 365 -17.69 9.91 -16.14
C GLU A 365 -16.51 9.65 -17.08
N MET A 366 -16.28 8.39 -17.47
CA MET A 366 -15.17 8.01 -18.33
C MET A 366 -15.27 8.62 -19.73
N GLU A 367 -16.39 8.44 -20.42
CA GLU A 367 -16.53 8.87 -21.82
C GLU A 367 -16.59 10.41 -21.94
N LYS A 368 -17.51 11.04 -21.20
CA LYS A 368 -17.85 12.45 -21.41
C LYS A 368 -17.00 13.39 -20.58
N HIS A 369 -16.60 12.99 -19.38
CA HIS A 369 -15.98 13.88 -18.41
C HIS A 369 -14.48 13.64 -18.20
N ILE A 370 -13.95 12.50 -18.64
CA ILE A 370 -12.53 12.19 -18.60
C ILE A 370 -11.95 12.16 -20.02
N LEU A 371 -12.37 11.23 -20.88
CA LEU A 371 -11.76 11.05 -22.21
C LEU A 371 -11.99 12.24 -23.14
N ALA A 372 -13.20 12.80 -23.19
CA ALA A 372 -13.47 13.94 -24.07
C ALA A 372 -12.65 15.19 -23.69
N PRO A 373 -12.55 15.63 -22.41
CA PRO A 373 -11.65 16.72 -22.02
C PRO A 373 -10.16 16.40 -22.19
N LEU A 374 -9.76 15.13 -22.14
CA LEU A 374 -8.37 14.72 -22.34
C LEU A 374 -7.92 14.73 -23.81
N ALA A 375 -8.84 14.82 -24.78
CA ALA A 375 -8.53 14.72 -26.21
C ALA A 375 -7.31 15.56 -26.67
N PRO A 376 -7.10 16.82 -26.21
CA PRO A 376 -5.90 17.59 -26.56
C PRO A 376 -4.58 16.96 -26.09
N TYR A 377 -4.58 16.29 -24.93
CA TYR A 377 -3.41 15.59 -24.41
C TYR A 377 -3.21 14.25 -25.13
N LEU A 378 -4.29 13.54 -25.43
CA LEU A 378 -4.23 12.27 -26.17
C LEU A 378 -3.64 12.45 -27.57
N ALA A 379 -3.91 13.59 -28.22
CA ALA A 379 -3.33 13.95 -29.51
C ALA A 379 -1.80 14.14 -29.45
N ARG A 380 -1.24 14.38 -28.26
CA ARG A 380 0.20 14.59 -28.01
C ARG A 380 0.86 13.41 -27.29
N ALA A 381 0.15 12.28 -27.14
CA ALA A 381 0.62 11.14 -26.35
C ALA A 381 1.95 10.53 -26.84
N GLU A 382 2.32 10.71 -28.10
CA GLU A 382 3.64 10.27 -28.61
C GLU A 382 4.80 11.18 -28.16
N GLU A 383 4.51 12.43 -27.82
CA GLU A 383 5.48 13.39 -27.27
C GLU A 383 5.51 13.32 -25.74
N GLU A 384 4.31 13.35 -25.14
CA GLU A 384 4.03 13.36 -23.70
C GLU A 384 3.03 12.23 -23.39
N PRO A 385 3.51 11.02 -23.06
CA PRO A 385 2.66 9.88 -22.77
C PRO A 385 1.64 10.19 -21.69
N VAL A 386 0.45 9.62 -21.85
CA VAL A 386 -0.67 9.83 -20.94
C VAL A 386 -0.93 8.53 -20.18
N LEU A 387 -1.00 8.62 -18.86
CA LEU A 387 -1.47 7.57 -17.97
C LEU A 387 -2.86 7.95 -17.47
N VAL A 388 -3.84 7.04 -17.56
CA VAL A 388 -5.10 7.12 -16.81
C VAL A 388 -5.05 6.02 -15.77
N ILE A 389 -5.06 6.42 -14.51
CA ILE A 389 -4.62 5.59 -13.40
C ILE A 389 -5.53 5.81 -12.19
N GLY A 390 -5.92 4.74 -11.48
CA GLY A 390 -6.78 4.90 -10.33
C GLY A 390 -7.62 3.68 -9.99
N ASP A 391 -8.60 3.92 -9.13
CA ASP A 391 -9.70 3.02 -8.82
C ASP A 391 -10.88 3.37 -9.75
N PHE A 392 -11.23 2.42 -10.61
CA PHE A 392 -12.26 2.61 -11.62
C PHE A 392 -13.63 2.11 -11.14
N ASN A 393 -13.72 1.47 -9.97
CA ASN A 393 -14.93 0.84 -9.46
C ASN A 393 -15.69 -0.01 -10.51
N SER A 394 -14.97 -0.54 -11.48
CA SER A 394 -15.51 -1.26 -12.64
C SER A 394 -14.53 -2.34 -13.07
N PRO A 395 -14.96 -3.60 -13.26
CA PRO A 395 -14.06 -4.62 -13.77
C PRO A 395 -13.63 -4.37 -15.23
N SER A 396 -12.66 -5.15 -15.70
CA SER A 396 -12.23 -5.08 -17.10
C SER A 396 -13.06 -5.96 -18.03
N HIS A 397 -13.38 -5.45 -19.23
CA HIS A 397 -13.87 -6.27 -20.34
C HIS A 397 -12.87 -7.38 -20.73
N LEU A 398 -11.57 -7.19 -20.46
CA LEU A 398 -10.51 -8.19 -20.67
C LEU A 398 -10.44 -9.25 -19.56
N ASP A 399 -11.15 -9.06 -18.44
CA ASP A 399 -11.21 -10.02 -17.32
C ASP A 399 -12.50 -10.84 -17.33
N TRP A 400 -13.56 -10.33 -17.95
CA TRP A 400 -14.86 -10.97 -18.08
C TRP A 400 -15.05 -11.54 -19.49
N THR A 401 -14.05 -12.29 -19.96
CA THR A 401 -14.04 -12.97 -21.26
C THR A 401 -14.85 -14.27 -21.23
N SER A 402 -15.08 -14.88 -22.40
CA SER A 402 -15.78 -16.16 -22.49
C SER A 402 -15.08 -17.31 -21.76
N GLU A 403 -13.78 -17.18 -21.49
CA GLU A 403 -12.99 -18.17 -20.75
C GLU A 403 -13.18 -18.08 -19.24
N VAL A 404 -13.52 -16.89 -18.74
CA VAL A 404 -13.72 -16.61 -17.31
C VAL A 404 -15.20 -16.67 -16.94
N CYS A 405 -16.07 -16.12 -17.80
CA CYS A 405 -17.50 -16.07 -17.55
C CYS A 405 -18.35 -16.31 -18.81
N THR A 406 -19.53 -16.89 -18.62
CA THR A 406 -20.48 -17.12 -19.71
C THR A 406 -21.87 -16.57 -19.35
N PRO A 407 -22.42 -15.60 -20.12
CA PRO A 407 -21.78 -14.92 -21.25
C PRO A 407 -20.66 -13.96 -20.82
N PRO A 408 -19.71 -13.60 -21.71
CA PRO A 408 -18.77 -12.51 -21.46
C PRO A 408 -19.50 -11.17 -21.29
N PHE A 409 -18.84 -10.21 -20.65
CA PHE A 409 -19.39 -8.87 -20.50
C PHE A 409 -18.35 -7.79 -20.79
N ASN A 410 -18.74 -6.86 -21.65
CA ASN A 410 -17.91 -5.71 -22.00
C ASN A 410 -18.25 -4.56 -21.05
N TRP A 411 -17.43 -4.41 -20.01
CA TRP A 411 -17.50 -3.29 -19.09
C TRP A 411 -17.20 -1.97 -19.84
N PRO A 412 -18.15 -1.02 -19.92
CA PRO A 412 -18.02 0.14 -20.80
C PRO A 412 -16.78 1.00 -20.52
N VAL A 413 -16.48 1.22 -19.24
CA VAL A 413 -15.37 2.07 -18.78
C VAL A 413 -14.04 1.67 -19.40
N THR A 414 -13.68 0.39 -19.27
CA THR A 414 -12.40 -0.12 -19.77
C THR A 414 -12.41 -0.28 -21.29
N GLN A 415 -13.57 -0.55 -21.92
CA GLN A 415 -13.70 -0.57 -23.38
C GLN A 415 -13.45 0.82 -23.98
N PHE A 416 -13.99 1.89 -23.38
CA PHE A 416 -13.78 3.25 -23.88
C PHE A 416 -12.30 3.66 -23.87
N LEU A 417 -11.53 3.20 -22.89
CA LEU A 417 -10.08 3.42 -22.85
C LEU A 417 -9.36 2.68 -23.99
N GLU A 418 -9.69 1.40 -24.21
CA GLU A 418 -9.16 0.63 -25.33
C GLU A 418 -9.51 1.29 -26.68
N ASP A 419 -10.76 1.72 -26.86
CA ASP A 419 -11.24 2.40 -28.06
C ASP A 419 -10.54 3.76 -28.27
N ALA A 420 -10.19 4.46 -27.18
CA ALA A 420 -9.36 5.66 -27.21
C ALA A 420 -7.85 5.37 -27.46
N GLY A 421 -7.50 4.09 -27.63
CA GLY A 421 -6.16 3.61 -27.94
C GLY A 421 -5.22 3.64 -26.73
N PHE A 422 -5.75 3.43 -25.52
CA PHE A 422 -4.95 3.11 -24.35
C PHE A 422 -4.65 1.60 -24.29
N THR A 423 -3.55 1.27 -23.62
CA THR A 423 -3.16 -0.10 -23.30
C THR A 423 -3.28 -0.33 -21.79
N ASP A 424 -4.04 -1.35 -21.39
CA ASP A 424 -4.05 -1.88 -20.01
C ASP A 424 -2.67 -2.49 -19.72
N SER A 425 -1.90 -1.86 -18.85
CA SER A 425 -0.53 -2.31 -18.57
C SER A 425 -0.46 -3.71 -17.94
N TYR A 426 -1.47 -4.10 -17.15
CA TYR A 426 -1.50 -5.42 -16.53
C TYR A 426 -1.74 -6.49 -17.59
N ARG A 427 -2.76 -6.30 -18.44
CA ARG A 427 -3.08 -7.26 -19.52
C ARG A 427 -2.07 -7.28 -20.65
N ALA A 428 -1.33 -6.19 -20.87
CA ALA A 428 -0.20 -6.19 -21.79
C ALA A 428 0.93 -7.12 -21.36
N VAL A 429 1.14 -7.28 -20.05
CA VAL A 429 2.14 -8.19 -19.47
C VAL A 429 1.56 -9.59 -19.25
N HIS A 430 0.29 -9.66 -18.81
CA HIS A 430 -0.42 -10.89 -18.42
C HIS A 430 -1.70 -11.06 -19.27
N PRO A 431 -1.59 -11.53 -20.52
CA PRO A 431 -2.73 -11.57 -21.45
C PRO A 431 -3.82 -12.57 -21.06
N GLU A 432 -3.50 -13.59 -20.26
CA GLU A 432 -4.41 -14.69 -19.92
C GLU A 432 -5.13 -14.45 -18.58
N PRO A 433 -6.42 -14.07 -18.57
CA PRO A 433 -7.12 -13.68 -17.34
C PRO A 433 -7.42 -14.83 -16.38
N THR A 434 -7.36 -16.07 -16.84
CA THR A 434 -7.54 -17.27 -16.00
C THR A 434 -6.26 -17.66 -15.27
N ALA A 435 -5.09 -17.41 -15.85
CA ALA A 435 -3.80 -17.69 -15.24
C ALA A 435 -3.40 -16.58 -14.26
N ASP A 436 -3.60 -15.33 -14.68
CA ASP A 436 -3.18 -14.14 -13.96
C ASP A 436 -4.39 -13.21 -13.80
N PRO A 437 -5.25 -13.45 -12.78
CA PRO A 437 -6.50 -12.70 -12.62
C PRO A 437 -6.28 -11.26 -12.16
N GLY A 438 -5.15 -10.96 -11.50
CA GLY A 438 -4.77 -9.60 -11.10
C GLY A 438 -5.75 -8.93 -10.14
N LEU A 439 -6.35 -9.69 -9.22
CA LEU A 439 -7.38 -9.19 -8.30
C LEU A 439 -6.83 -8.04 -7.45
N THR A 440 -7.59 -6.93 -7.39
CA THR A 440 -7.25 -5.77 -6.57
C THR A 440 -8.25 -5.51 -5.46
N TRP A 441 -9.51 -5.88 -5.67
CA TRP A 441 -10.58 -5.74 -4.70
C TRP A 441 -11.17 -7.11 -4.33
N SER A 442 -11.17 -7.57 -3.08
CA SER A 442 -10.43 -7.00 -1.94
C SER A 442 -9.56 -8.06 -1.25
N PRO A 443 -8.26 -7.79 -1.00
CA PRO A 443 -7.40 -8.69 -0.22
C PRO A 443 -7.76 -8.80 1.27
N VAL A 444 -8.57 -7.88 1.84
CA VAL A 444 -8.87 -7.86 3.28
C VAL A 444 -10.33 -8.09 3.63
N THR A 445 -11.27 -7.92 2.69
CA THR A 445 -12.71 -8.08 2.93
C THR A 445 -13.26 -9.20 2.07
N LEU A 446 -13.26 -10.43 2.58
CA LEU A 446 -13.81 -11.57 1.83
C LEU A 446 -15.34 -11.70 1.96
N TRP A 447 -15.93 -11.03 2.96
CA TRP A 447 -17.36 -11.06 3.26
C TRP A 447 -17.90 -9.65 3.52
N ARG A 448 -18.97 -9.27 2.81
CA ARG A 448 -19.74 -8.04 3.11
C ARG A 448 -20.88 -8.34 4.05
N GLU A 449 -20.76 -7.91 5.31
CA GLU A 449 -21.84 -8.03 6.30
C GLU A 449 -23.12 -7.31 5.85
N GLY A 450 -23.00 -6.08 5.33
CA GLY A 450 -24.15 -5.28 4.90
C GLY A 450 -24.95 -5.90 3.74
N LEU A 451 -24.33 -6.76 2.93
CA LEU A 451 -24.97 -7.47 1.83
C LEU A 451 -25.19 -8.97 2.14
N GLN A 452 -24.74 -9.45 3.30
CA GLN A 452 -24.74 -10.86 3.71
C GLN A 452 -24.25 -11.81 2.60
N ARG A 453 -23.12 -11.49 1.97
CA ARG A 453 -22.55 -12.26 0.87
C ARG A 453 -21.03 -12.16 0.78
N VAL A 454 -20.45 -13.09 0.03
CA VAL A 454 -19.03 -13.04 -0.39
C VAL A 454 -18.81 -11.80 -1.26
N GLU A 455 -17.73 -11.10 -0.96
CA GLU A 455 -17.20 -9.98 -1.72
C GLU A 455 -16.84 -10.45 -3.14
N PRO A 456 -17.34 -9.80 -4.21
CA PRO A 456 -16.80 -10.00 -5.54
C PRO A 456 -15.30 -9.71 -5.54
N GLN A 457 -14.51 -10.72 -5.94
CA GLN A 457 -13.08 -10.57 -6.07
C GLN A 457 -12.78 -10.17 -7.51
N ASP A 458 -12.51 -8.89 -7.77
CA ASP A 458 -12.33 -8.33 -9.11
C ASP A 458 -11.06 -7.47 -9.19
N ARG A 459 -10.58 -7.25 -10.42
CA ARG A 459 -9.57 -6.25 -10.71
C ARG A 459 -10.29 -4.97 -11.13
N ILE A 460 -10.22 -3.94 -10.28
CA ILE A 460 -10.89 -2.65 -10.50
C ILE A 460 -9.95 -1.45 -10.44
N ASP A 461 -8.70 -1.68 -10.04
CA ASP A 461 -7.65 -0.67 -10.04
C ASP A 461 -6.75 -0.89 -11.27
N PHE A 462 -6.47 0.18 -12.01
CA PHE A 462 -5.78 0.06 -13.30
C PHE A 462 -4.73 1.13 -13.53
N ILE A 463 -3.74 0.78 -14.36
CA ILE A 463 -2.83 1.72 -15.01
C ILE A 463 -2.98 1.53 -16.52
N PHE A 464 -3.72 2.42 -17.17
CA PHE A 464 -3.82 2.51 -18.63
C PHE A 464 -2.79 3.52 -19.15
N HIS A 465 -2.07 3.17 -20.21
CA HIS A 465 -1.10 4.07 -20.84
C HIS A 465 -1.36 4.28 -22.33
N LYS A 466 -1.05 5.48 -22.82
CA LYS A 466 -1.05 5.84 -24.24
C LYS A 466 0.24 6.56 -24.60
N GLY A 467 0.82 6.19 -25.75
CA GLY A 467 2.07 6.72 -26.27
C GLY A 467 3.17 5.67 -26.31
N SER A 468 3.89 5.57 -27.44
CA SER A 468 4.88 4.51 -27.68
C SER A 468 6.17 4.63 -26.85
N ARG A 469 6.35 5.75 -26.14
CA ARG A 469 7.51 6.00 -25.28
C ARG A 469 7.45 5.26 -23.95
N LEU A 470 6.30 4.69 -23.59
CA LEU A 470 6.14 3.81 -22.45
C LEU A 470 5.96 2.37 -22.93
N ARG A 471 6.80 1.45 -22.46
CA ARG A 471 6.57 0.00 -22.60
C ARG A 471 6.49 -0.63 -21.22
N ALA A 472 5.34 -1.23 -20.87
CA ALA A 472 5.23 -2.06 -19.67
C ALA A 472 6.16 -3.29 -19.81
N LEU A 473 7.04 -3.48 -18.82
CA LEU A 473 7.95 -4.63 -18.73
C LEU A 473 7.48 -5.64 -17.69
N ASP A 474 6.86 -5.15 -16.63
CA ASP A 474 6.31 -5.92 -15.51
C ASP A 474 5.09 -5.17 -14.98
N SER A 475 4.07 -5.90 -14.55
CA SER A 475 2.90 -5.35 -13.89
C SER A 475 2.38 -6.38 -12.90
N ARG A 476 2.12 -5.98 -11.65
CA ARG A 476 1.65 -6.90 -10.62
C ARG A 476 0.70 -6.22 -9.66
N THR A 477 -0.21 -6.99 -9.09
CA THR A 477 -0.89 -6.58 -7.86
C THR A 477 0.07 -6.75 -6.69
N LEU A 478 0.00 -5.82 -5.75
CA LEU A 478 0.90 -5.70 -4.63
C LEU A 478 0.09 -5.70 -3.34
N VAL A 479 0.40 -6.66 -2.48
CA VAL A 479 -0.02 -6.75 -1.09
C VAL A 479 1.21 -7.22 -0.31
N THR A 480 1.50 -6.61 0.83
CA THR A 480 2.58 -7.05 1.73
C THR A 480 2.02 -7.74 2.97
N GLY A 481 2.76 -8.71 3.50
CA GLY A 481 2.29 -9.54 4.61
C GLY A 481 1.16 -10.50 4.19
N CYS A 482 0.39 -10.95 5.18
CA CYS A 482 -0.80 -11.79 4.98
C CYS A 482 -1.99 -11.10 5.62
N PRO A 483 -2.76 -10.28 4.86
CA PRO A 483 -3.85 -9.52 5.43
C PRO A 483 -4.94 -10.44 6.00
N ALA A 484 -5.47 -10.07 7.15
CA ALA A 484 -6.62 -10.69 7.76
C ALA A 484 -7.93 -9.95 7.42
N PRO A 485 -9.07 -10.65 7.45
CA PRO A 485 -9.21 -12.10 7.53
C PRO A 485 -8.74 -12.84 6.27
N ALA A 486 -7.92 -13.88 6.47
CA ALA A 486 -7.68 -14.90 5.44
C ALA A 486 -8.88 -15.87 5.37
N GLU A 487 -9.08 -16.55 4.23
CA GLU A 487 -10.20 -17.50 4.01
C GLU A 487 -10.28 -18.60 5.08
N GLU A 488 -9.14 -19.06 5.58
CA GLU A 488 -9.04 -20.09 6.61
C GLU A 488 -9.46 -19.61 8.01
N HIS A 489 -9.67 -18.31 8.22
CA HIS A 489 -9.99 -17.75 9.52
C HIS A 489 -11.41 -18.15 9.98
N PRO A 490 -11.63 -18.75 11.15
CA PRO A 490 -12.96 -19.27 11.56
C PRO A 490 -14.03 -18.18 11.75
N ALA A 491 -13.60 -16.91 11.84
CA ALA A 491 -14.47 -15.73 11.82
C ALA A 491 -14.25 -14.85 10.58
N TRP A 492 -13.82 -15.39 9.43
CA TRP A 492 -13.62 -14.58 8.21
C TRP A 492 -14.89 -13.84 7.76
N GLN A 493 -16.06 -14.30 8.22
CA GLN A 493 -17.36 -13.70 7.96
C GLN A 493 -17.75 -12.59 8.95
N HIS A 494 -17.01 -12.42 10.07
CA HIS A 494 -17.40 -11.56 11.17
C HIS A 494 -16.17 -10.93 11.86
N HIS A 495 -16.14 -9.58 11.93
CA HIS A 495 -15.20 -8.72 12.67
C HIS A 495 -14.11 -8.00 11.83
N PRO A 496 -13.83 -6.71 12.12
CA PRO A 496 -12.75 -5.94 11.50
C PRO A 496 -11.36 -6.33 12.01
N ARG A 497 -10.88 -7.53 11.67
CA ARG A 497 -9.49 -7.97 11.99
C ARG A 497 -8.42 -7.20 11.23
N TYR A 498 -8.81 -6.50 10.18
CA TYR A 498 -7.92 -5.73 9.34
C TYR A 498 -7.14 -4.62 10.06
N ARG A 499 -7.63 -4.16 11.23
CA ARG A 499 -6.99 -3.08 12.01
C ARG A 499 -5.53 -3.40 12.36
N TYR A 500 -5.16 -4.68 12.43
CA TYR A 500 -3.79 -5.13 12.73
C TYR A 500 -2.96 -5.55 11.52
N ASN A 501 -3.51 -5.47 10.30
CA ASN A 501 -2.84 -5.92 9.09
C ASN A 501 -1.54 -5.17 8.82
N THR A 502 -0.55 -5.86 8.25
CA THR A 502 0.65 -5.24 7.66
C THR A 502 0.28 -4.35 6.47
N TRP A 503 -0.68 -4.81 5.68
CA TRP A 503 -1.22 -4.09 4.54
C TRP A 503 -2.27 -3.06 4.98
N PRO A 504 -2.10 -1.76 4.67
CA PRO A 504 -2.91 -0.68 5.25
C PRO A 504 -4.18 -0.33 4.47
N SER A 505 -4.62 -1.15 3.52
CA SER A 505 -5.75 -0.85 2.63
C SER A 505 -6.58 -2.11 2.34
N ASP A 506 -7.85 -1.94 1.97
CA ASP A 506 -8.69 -3.00 1.43
C ASP A 506 -8.52 -3.23 -0.07
N HIS A 507 -7.70 -2.43 -0.75
CA HIS A 507 -7.28 -2.66 -2.13
C HIS A 507 -5.84 -3.15 -2.20
N ALA A 508 -5.55 -4.09 -3.11
CA ALA A 508 -4.19 -4.32 -3.56
C ALA A 508 -3.76 -3.17 -4.46
N ALA A 509 -2.54 -2.66 -4.29
CA ALA A 509 -1.98 -1.68 -5.21
C ALA A 509 -1.66 -2.37 -6.55
N VAL A 510 -1.70 -1.63 -7.66
CA VAL A 510 -1.13 -2.11 -8.93
C VAL A 510 0.18 -1.40 -9.15
N LEU A 511 1.26 -2.15 -9.40
CA LEU A 511 2.59 -1.62 -9.66
C LEU A 511 3.06 -2.08 -11.04
N THR A 512 3.30 -1.13 -11.94
CA THR A 512 3.86 -1.38 -13.27
C THR A 512 5.25 -0.78 -13.39
N THR A 513 6.19 -1.58 -13.88
CA THR A 513 7.52 -1.11 -14.29
C THR A 513 7.52 -0.84 -15.78
N TYR A 514 7.70 0.42 -16.18
CA TYR A 514 7.87 0.82 -17.56
C TYR A 514 9.35 0.91 -17.94
N GLU A 515 9.67 0.56 -19.18
CA GLU A 515 10.81 1.12 -19.89
C GLU A 515 10.39 2.43 -20.56
N LEU A 516 11.17 3.48 -20.35
CA LEU A 516 11.08 4.71 -21.12
C LEU A 516 11.92 4.60 -22.39
N ARG A 517 11.30 4.87 -23.54
CA ARG A 517 11.97 4.81 -24.85
C ARG A 517 12.39 6.20 -25.33
N GLY A 518 13.53 6.23 -26.02
CA GLY A 518 13.99 7.39 -26.78
C GLY A 518 12.98 7.81 -27.85
N ARG A 519 13.14 9.04 -28.36
CA ARG A 519 12.39 9.49 -29.55
C ARG A 519 12.88 8.79 -30.81
#